data_AF-A0A920EBW2-F1
#
_entry.id   AF-A0A920EBW2-F1
#
_cell.length_a   1.000
_cell.length_b   1.000
_cell.length_c   1.000
_cell.angle_alpha   90.00
_cell.angle_beta   90.00
_cell.angle_gamma   90.00
#
_symmetry.space_group_name_H-M   'P 1'
#
loop_
_entity.id
_entity.type
_entity.pdbx_description
1 polymer ?
#
loop_
_entity_poly.entity_id
_entity_poly.type
_entity_poly.pdbx_seq_one_letter_code
_entity_poly.pdbx_strand_id
1 'polypeptide(L)'
;MSAYYSVNSYDQIMGQPVTVIQKSVTKPGVLRFEINRSITGMDHERYSIEQEILGTRPPDELAKALFNLGGIEKIHMNSNVITIDQAKGQINPADIAKTITEMFTYYLPGVEVPSFETATEG
;
A
#
# COMPACT_ATOMS: atom_id res chain seq x y z
N MET A 1 -9.43 33.23 0.06
CA MET A 1 -10.27 32.01 0.08
C MET A 1 -9.43 30.82 -0.35
N SER A 2 -9.03 29.96 0.58
CA SER A 2 -8.48 28.62 0.28
C SER A 2 -9.27 27.64 1.13
N ALA A 3 -10.09 26.81 0.49
CA ALA A 3 -10.97 25.87 1.17
C ALA A 3 -10.11 24.71 1.69
N TYR A 4 -9.92 24.65 3.01
CA TYR A 4 -9.49 23.44 3.68
C TYR A 4 -10.59 22.40 3.54
N TYR A 5 -10.35 21.37 2.73
CA TYR A 5 -11.18 20.16 2.74
C TYR A 5 -10.98 19.46 4.08
N SER A 6 -11.92 19.67 5.00
CA SER A 6 -12.11 18.83 6.18
C SER A 6 -12.63 17.48 5.69
N VAL A 7 -11.84 16.42 5.86
CA VAL A 7 -12.27 15.06 5.54
C VAL A 7 -12.22 14.23 6.82
N ASN A 8 -13.42 14.02 7.35
CA ASN A 8 -13.88 12.93 8.19
C ASN A 8 -13.05 12.51 9.40
N SER A 9 -13.49 13.03 10.54
CA SER A 9 -13.44 12.37 11.83
C SER A 9 -14.26 11.07 11.80
N TYR A 10 -13.63 9.95 11.40
CA TYR A 10 -14.14 8.62 11.72
C TYR A 10 -13.39 8.07 12.93
N ASP A 11 -14.18 7.84 13.97
CA ASP A 11 -13.97 7.13 15.21
C ASP A 11 -12.67 6.33 15.42
N GLN A 12 -12.04 6.62 16.56
CA GLN A 12 -10.81 6.02 17.10
C GLN A 12 -10.99 4.59 17.66
N ILE A 13 -11.95 3.81 17.18
CA ILE A 13 -12.20 2.45 17.69
C ILE A 13 -12.48 1.53 16.49
N MET A 14 -11.62 0.52 16.31
CA MET A 14 -11.48 -0.44 15.19
C MET A 14 -10.43 -0.08 14.13
N GLY A 15 -9.54 -1.05 13.83
CA GLY A 15 -8.27 -0.92 13.11
C GLY A 15 -8.23 0.15 12.01
N GLN A 16 -7.40 1.17 12.24
CA GLN A 16 -7.29 2.36 11.39
C GLN A 16 -7.17 2.01 9.90
N PRO A 17 -7.95 2.66 9.01
CA PRO A 17 -7.83 2.47 7.57
C PRO A 17 -6.42 2.79 7.10
N VAL A 18 -5.97 2.08 6.05
CA VAL A 18 -4.65 2.35 5.49
C VAL A 18 -4.68 3.66 4.71
N THR A 19 -3.89 4.62 5.19
CA THR A 19 -3.68 5.89 4.50
C THR A 19 -2.52 5.73 3.56
N VAL A 20 -2.68 6.12 2.29
CA VAL A 20 -1.62 6.13 1.28
C VAL A 20 -1.29 7.57 0.93
N ILE A 21 -0.04 7.99 1.16
CA ILE A 21 0.44 9.34 0.85
C ILE A 21 1.49 9.24 -0.25
N GLN A 22 1.23 9.87 -1.40
CA GLN A 22 2.25 10.05 -2.42
C GLN A 22 3.23 11.15 -1.99
N LYS A 23 4.53 10.86 -2.08
CA LYS A 23 5.62 11.80 -1.78
C LYS A 23 6.28 12.25 -3.08
N SER A 24 6.68 13.52 -3.12
CA SER A 24 7.47 14.04 -4.22
C SER A 24 8.84 13.37 -4.28
N VAL A 25 9.29 13.07 -5.49
CA VAL A 25 10.63 12.53 -5.77
C VAL A 25 11.25 13.31 -6.92
N THR A 26 12.58 13.39 -6.93
CA THR A 26 13.35 14.18 -7.91
C THR A 26 13.63 13.42 -9.19
N LYS A 27 13.55 12.08 -9.17
CA LYS A 27 13.82 11.22 -10.33
C LYS A 27 12.54 11.08 -11.19
N PRO A 28 12.56 11.50 -12.48
CA PRO A 28 11.44 11.30 -13.39
C PRO A 28 11.10 9.81 -13.54
N GLY A 29 9.81 9.49 -13.69
CA GLY A 29 9.33 8.12 -13.84
C GLY A 29 9.33 7.30 -12.56
N VAL A 30 9.77 7.86 -11.44
CA VAL A 30 9.66 7.21 -10.13
C VAL A 30 8.53 7.82 -9.34
N LEU A 31 7.74 6.97 -8.68
CA LEU A 31 6.75 7.37 -7.68
C LEU A 31 7.10 6.76 -6.33
N ARG A 32 6.83 7.51 -5.26
CA ARG A 32 7.01 7.06 -3.89
C ARG A 32 5.71 7.22 -3.12
N PHE A 33 5.31 6.17 -2.44
CA PHE A 33 4.15 6.13 -1.56
C PHE A 33 4.59 5.73 -0.16
N GLU A 34 3.95 6.32 0.84
CA GLU A 34 4.10 5.97 2.25
C GLU A 34 2.74 5.56 2.79
N ILE A 35 2.71 4.46 3.53
CA ILE A 35 1.52 3.99 4.23
C ILE A 35 1.68 4.11 5.75
N ASN A 36 0.58 4.12 6.49
CA ASN A 36 0.55 4.20 7.95
C ASN A 36 0.80 2.84 8.65
N ARG A 37 1.37 1.84 7.94
CA ARG A 37 1.75 0.53 8.50
C ARG A 37 2.91 -0.10 7.72
N SER A 38 3.68 -0.98 8.36
CA SER A 38 4.74 -1.72 7.67
C SER A 38 4.16 -2.88 6.84
N ILE A 39 4.71 -3.09 5.63
CA ILE A 39 4.38 -4.18 4.71
C ILE A 39 5.45 -5.29 4.67
N THR A 40 6.73 -4.95 4.88
CA THR A 40 7.84 -5.92 4.81
C THR A 40 8.49 -6.20 6.17
N GLY A 41 8.04 -5.54 7.25
CA GLY A 41 8.74 -5.61 8.54
C GLY A 41 10.13 -4.97 8.43
N MET A 42 11.19 -5.78 8.56
CA MET A 42 12.60 -5.38 8.40
C MET A 42 13.17 -5.70 7.00
N ASP A 43 12.43 -6.42 6.16
CA ASP A 43 12.94 -6.89 4.88
C ASP A 43 12.90 -5.81 3.81
N HIS A 44 13.81 -5.93 2.84
CA HIS A 44 13.87 -5.11 1.64
C HIS A 44 13.47 -5.94 0.42
N GLU A 45 12.23 -5.77 -0.01
CA GLU A 45 11.67 -6.51 -1.14
C GLU A 45 11.90 -5.74 -2.44
N ARG A 46 12.37 -6.46 -3.48
CA ARG A 46 12.60 -5.92 -4.81
C ARG A 46 11.94 -6.83 -5.83
N TYR A 47 11.12 -6.25 -6.67
CA TYR A 47 10.42 -6.95 -7.72
C TYR A 47 10.68 -6.28 -9.08
N SER A 48 10.77 -7.10 -10.12
CA SER A 48 10.93 -6.69 -11.50
C SER A 48 9.86 -7.36 -12.36
N ILE A 49 9.30 -6.66 -13.34
CA ILE A 49 8.29 -7.24 -14.25
C ILE A 49 8.83 -8.45 -15.04
N GLU A 50 10.16 -8.53 -15.20
CA GLU A 50 10.84 -9.64 -15.88
C GLU A 50 10.99 -10.90 -15.01
N GLN A 51 10.60 -10.83 -13.74
CA GLN A 51 10.77 -11.91 -12.76
C GLN A 51 9.42 -12.37 -12.24
N GLU A 52 9.18 -13.68 -12.31
CA GLU A 52 7.97 -14.27 -11.75
C GLU A 52 8.01 -14.19 -10.21
N ILE A 53 6.89 -13.76 -9.62
CA ILE A 53 6.72 -13.67 -8.17
C ILE A 53 6.01 -14.93 -7.69
N LEU A 54 6.77 -15.88 -7.14
CA LEU A 54 6.23 -17.17 -6.67
C LEU A 54 5.65 -17.11 -5.24
N GLY A 55 6.05 -16.11 -4.46
CA GLY A 55 5.61 -15.95 -3.07
C GLY A 55 4.15 -15.49 -2.97
N THR A 56 3.56 -15.72 -1.79
CA THR A 56 2.17 -15.33 -1.46
C THR A 56 2.11 -14.46 -0.20
N ARG A 57 3.24 -13.87 0.21
CA ARG A 57 3.28 -12.95 1.34
C ARG A 57 2.59 -11.63 0.94
N PRO A 58 2.13 -10.81 1.90
CA PRO A 58 1.56 -9.50 1.60
C PRO A 58 2.36 -8.64 0.58
N PRO A 59 3.69 -8.44 0.70
CA PRO A 59 4.43 -7.66 -0.30
C PRO A 59 4.44 -8.32 -1.69
N ASP A 60 4.41 -9.65 -1.75
CA ASP A 60 4.39 -10.41 -3.01
C ASP A 60 3.04 -10.21 -3.74
N GLU A 61 1.92 -10.34 -3.01
CA GLU A 61 0.58 -10.11 -3.54
C GLU A 61 0.36 -8.65 -3.95
N LEU A 62 0.88 -7.69 -3.18
CA LEU A 62 0.83 -6.29 -3.59
C LEU A 62 1.63 -6.04 -4.87
N ALA A 63 2.83 -6.62 -4.97
CA ALA A 63 3.66 -6.47 -6.16
C ALA A 63 2.97 -7.05 -7.40
N LYS A 64 2.38 -8.24 -7.30
CA LYS A 64 1.56 -8.82 -8.38
C LYS A 64 0.40 -7.91 -8.78
N ALA A 65 -0.37 -7.41 -7.80
CA ALA A 65 -1.50 -6.53 -8.05
C ALA A 65 -1.07 -5.23 -8.76
N LEU A 66 0.05 -4.64 -8.35
CA LEU A 66 0.60 -3.44 -8.98
C LEU A 66 1.08 -3.71 -10.41
N PHE A 67 1.79 -4.81 -10.67
CA PHE A 67 2.22 -5.15 -12.02
C PHE A 67 1.04 -5.42 -12.97
N ASN A 68 -0.08 -5.95 -12.47
CA ASN A 68 -1.29 -6.16 -13.25
C ASN A 68 -1.93 -4.85 -13.77
N LEU A 69 -1.64 -3.70 -13.16
CA LEU A 69 -2.08 -2.42 -13.68
C LEU A 69 -1.36 -2.03 -14.99
N GLY A 70 -0.19 -2.62 -15.24
CA GLY A 70 0.66 -2.30 -16.38
C GLY A 70 1.46 -1.00 -16.21
N GLY A 71 2.49 -0.81 -17.04
CA GLY A 71 3.31 0.40 -17.02
C GLY A 71 4.21 0.55 -15.80
N ILE A 72 4.52 -0.55 -15.09
CA ILE A 72 5.47 -0.60 -13.99
C ILE A 72 6.59 -1.57 -14.36
N GLU A 73 7.85 -1.12 -14.28
CA GLU A 73 9.03 -1.94 -14.53
C GLU A 73 9.55 -2.58 -13.24
N LYS A 74 9.63 -1.79 -12.16
CA LYS A 74 10.24 -2.22 -10.89
C LYS A 74 9.48 -1.69 -9.69
N ILE A 75 9.46 -2.49 -8.63
CA ILE A 75 8.87 -2.13 -7.34
C ILE A 75 9.91 -2.43 -6.25
N HIS A 76 10.10 -1.48 -5.34
CA HIS A 76 10.89 -1.66 -4.14
C HIS A 76 10.03 -1.34 -2.92
N MET A 77 9.98 -2.26 -1.97
CA MET A 77 9.23 -2.11 -0.73
C MET A 77 10.17 -2.25 0.46
N ASN A 78 10.06 -1.33 1.40
CA ASN A 78 10.76 -1.40 2.67
C ASN A 78 9.91 -0.74 3.76
N SER A 79 9.65 -1.49 4.83
CA SER A 79 8.82 -1.06 5.94
C SER A 79 7.48 -0.54 5.42
N ASN A 80 7.21 0.76 5.53
CA ASN A 80 5.98 1.40 5.07
C ASN A 80 6.12 2.20 3.75
N VAL A 81 7.25 2.07 3.07
CA VAL A 81 7.58 2.81 1.84
C VAL A 81 7.49 1.89 0.63
N ILE A 82 6.78 2.35 -0.38
CA ILE A 82 6.63 1.68 -1.68
C ILE A 82 7.18 2.63 -2.75
N THR A 83 8.22 2.19 -3.47
CA THR A 83 8.83 2.93 -4.56
C THR A 83 8.57 2.19 -5.87
N ILE A 84 8.07 2.90 -6.88
CA ILE A 84 7.64 2.34 -8.16
C ILE A 84 8.42 3.06 -9.27
N ASP A 85 9.03 2.29 -10.16
CA ASP A 85 9.64 2.77 -11.39
C ASP A 85 8.71 2.45 -12.57
N GLN A 86 8.20 3.49 -13.24
CA GLN A 86 7.12 3.42 -14.23
C GLN A 86 7.59 3.24 -15.68
N ALA A 87 8.89 3.07 -15.96
CA ALA A 87 9.36 2.91 -17.33
C ALA A 87 8.91 4.04 -18.27
N LYS A 88 8.57 3.69 -19.52
CA LYS A 88 7.84 4.55 -20.48
C LYS A 88 6.32 4.56 -20.27
N GLY A 89 5.81 3.73 -19.36
CA GLY A 89 4.38 3.66 -19.04
C GLY A 89 4.00 4.83 -18.14
N GLN A 90 2.93 5.55 -18.49
CA GLN A 90 2.34 6.51 -17.56
C GLN A 90 1.11 5.86 -16.94
N ILE A 91 1.27 5.30 -15.75
CA ILE A 91 0.14 4.88 -14.93
C ILE A 91 -0.24 6.01 -13.97
N ASN A 92 -1.55 6.22 -13.82
CA ASN A 92 -2.09 7.22 -12.94
C ASN A 92 -1.73 6.89 -11.47
N PRO A 93 -1.06 7.79 -10.73
CA PRO A 93 -0.77 7.58 -9.31
C PRO A 93 -2.00 7.25 -8.45
N ALA A 94 -3.19 7.71 -8.85
CA ALA A 94 -4.44 7.39 -8.17
C ALA A 94 -4.79 5.90 -8.23
N ASP A 95 -4.52 5.22 -9.36
CA ASP A 95 -4.79 3.79 -9.51
C ASP A 95 -3.85 2.97 -8.63
N ILE A 96 -2.58 3.38 -8.54
CA ILE A 96 -1.61 2.78 -7.63
C ILE A 96 -2.07 2.94 -6.17
N ALA A 97 -2.44 4.16 -5.77
CA ALA A 97 -2.86 4.44 -4.40
C ALA A 97 -4.12 3.66 -4.03
N LYS A 98 -5.07 3.52 -4.97
CA LYS A 98 -6.26 2.69 -4.83
C LYS A 98 -5.89 1.22 -4.61
N THR A 99 -5.04 0.63 -5.45
CA THR A 99 -4.59 -0.76 -5.31
C THR A 99 -3.90 -1.02 -3.96
N ILE A 100 -3.03 -0.11 -3.51
CA ILE A 100 -2.39 -0.22 -2.19
C ILE A 100 -3.46 -0.21 -1.09
N THR A 101 -4.45 0.69 -1.15
CA THR A 101 -5.51 0.80 -0.14
C THR A 101 -6.40 -0.45 -0.11
N GLU A 102 -6.82 -0.93 -1.28
CA GLU A 102 -7.69 -2.11 -1.42
C GLU A 102 -7.01 -3.39 -0.88
N MET A 103 -5.70 -3.53 -1.09
CA MET A 103 -4.93 -4.67 -0.59
C MET A 103 -4.97 -4.80 0.95
N PHE A 104 -5.09 -3.68 1.66
CA PHE A 104 -5.23 -3.67 3.12
C PHE A 104 -6.67 -3.53 3.61
N THR A 105 -7.63 -3.44 2.70
CA THR A 105 -9.06 -3.42 3.02
C THR A 105 -9.56 -4.86 3.07
N TYR A 106 -9.19 -5.59 4.12
CA TYR A 106 -9.77 -6.89 4.44
C TYR A 106 -10.69 -6.76 5.67
N TYR A 107 -11.93 -6.34 5.41
CA TYR A 107 -13.11 -6.99 5.97
C TYR A 107 -13.74 -7.76 4.81
N LEU A 108 -13.44 -9.04 4.66
CA LEU A 108 -14.22 -9.90 3.77
C LEU A 108 -15.61 -10.05 4.38
N PRO A 109 -16.71 -9.90 3.62
CA PRO A 109 -18.03 -10.34 4.07
C PRO A 109 -17.95 -11.83 4.43
N GLY A 110 -18.00 -12.15 5.73
CA GLY A 110 -17.95 -13.53 6.23
C GLY A 110 -16.63 -14.00 6.84
N VAL A 111 -15.61 -13.14 6.99
CA VAL A 111 -14.44 -13.47 7.84
C VAL A 111 -14.65 -12.85 9.21
N GLU A 112 -14.80 -13.70 10.23
CA GLU A 112 -14.88 -13.26 11.63
C GLU A 112 -13.65 -12.43 11.99
N VAL A 113 -13.91 -11.25 12.53
CA VAL A 113 -12.89 -10.41 13.13
C VAL A 113 -12.31 -11.18 14.33
N PRO A 114 -10.99 -11.39 14.42
CA PRO A 114 -10.42 -11.93 15.64
C PRO A 114 -10.77 -10.99 16.80
N SER A 115 -11.56 -11.47 17.75
CA SER A 115 -11.83 -10.70 18.96
C SER A 115 -10.53 -10.61 19.74
N PHE A 116 -9.97 -9.41 19.83
CA PHE A 116 -8.93 -9.15 20.82
C PHE A 116 -9.63 -9.12 22.18
N GLU A 117 -9.48 -10.19 22.97
CA GLU A 117 -9.79 -10.10 24.39
C GLU A 117 -9.00 -8.93 24.96
N THR A 118 -9.72 -7.88 25.35
CA THR A 118 -9.16 -6.78 26.12
C THR A 118 -8.53 -7.39 27.36
N ALA A 119 -7.20 -7.42 27.41
CA ALA A 119 -6.47 -7.71 28.63
C ALA A 119 -6.91 -6.70 29.69
N THR A 120 -7.91 -7.09 30.46
CA THR A 120 -8.29 -6.43 31.70
C THR A 120 -7.38 -7.05 32.74
N GLU A 121 -6.16 -6.55 32.84
CA GLU A 121 -5.31 -6.86 33.98
C GLU A 121 -5.80 -6.04 35.18
N GLY A 122 -6.43 -6.79 36.10
CA GLY A 122 -6.49 -6.67 37.57
C GLY A 122 -6.25 -5.32 38.24
#